data_AF-A0A0W0FVY0-F1
#
_entry.id   AF-A0A0W0FVY0-F1
#
_cell.length_a   1.000
_cell.length_b   1.000
_cell.length_c   1.000
_cell.angle_alpha   90.00
_cell.angle_beta   90.00
_cell.angle_gamma   90.00
#
_symmetry.space_group_name_H-M   'P 1'
#
loop_
_entity.id
_entity.type
_entity.pdbx_description
1 polymer ?
#
loop_
_entity_poly.entity_id
_entity_poly.type
_entity_poly.pdbx_seq_one_letter_code
_entity_poly.pdbx_strand_id
1 'polypeptide(L)'
;MPAAQHHMEYPPPVSLGPPSPASSVGSRHPDDTTSPSDSEDVLDDERFSMKWEEKIGIHKPRPEEEAANREPLLVKPPPNSPEEKCILVRARMPEPS
;
A
#
# COMPACT_ATOMS: atom_id res chain seq x y z
N MET A 1 31.66 -31.89 -41.68
CA MET A 1 31.54 -30.70 -40.80
C MET A 1 30.99 -31.17 -39.46
N PRO A 2 31.74 -31.11 -38.35
CA PRO A 2 31.17 -31.44 -37.04
C PRO A 2 30.34 -30.25 -36.51
N ALA A 3 29.15 -30.53 -36.01
CA ALA A 3 28.28 -29.56 -35.39
C ALA A 3 28.86 -29.13 -34.03
N ALA A 4 29.07 -27.82 -33.85
CA ALA A 4 29.43 -27.26 -32.56
C ALA A 4 28.26 -27.40 -31.59
N GLN A 5 28.31 -28.39 -30.71
CA GLN A 5 27.39 -28.52 -29.60
C GLN A 5 27.81 -27.50 -28.54
N HIS A 6 27.09 -26.38 -28.47
CA HIS A 6 27.23 -25.43 -27.37
C HIS A 6 26.67 -26.08 -26.09
N HIS A 7 27.55 -26.68 -25.30
CA HIS A 7 27.22 -27.09 -23.94
C HIS A 7 27.02 -25.82 -23.10
N MET A 8 25.77 -25.46 -22.79
CA MET A 8 25.49 -24.46 -21.77
C MET A 8 25.74 -25.11 -20.41
N GLU A 9 26.96 -24.99 -19.92
CA GLU A 9 27.28 -25.36 -18.55
C GLU A 9 26.73 -24.27 -17.62
N TYR A 10 25.73 -24.59 -16.81
CA TYR A 10 25.31 -23.70 -15.73
C TYR A 10 26.46 -23.60 -14.72
N PRO A 11 26.82 -22.39 -14.24
CA PRO A 11 27.80 -22.28 -13.17
C PRO A 11 27.29 -23.02 -11.93
N PRO A 12 28.17 -23.69 -11.16
CA PRO A 12 27.78 -24.40 -9.95
C PRO A 12 27.07 -23.45 -8.98
N PRO A 13 26.10 -23.93 -8.19
CA PRO A 13 25.37 -23.08 -7.26
C PRO A 13 26.37 -22.43 -6.31
N VAL A 14 26.43 -21.10 -6.35
CA VAL A 14 27.23 -20.28 -5.44
C VAL A 14 26.73 -20.46 -4.01
N SER A 15 27.31 -21.42 -3.31
CA SER A 15 27.12 -21.65 -1.89
C SER A 15 28.01 -20.71 -1.06
N LEU A 16 27.70 -19.41 -1.06
CA LEU A 16 28.43 -18.42 -0.22
C LEU A 16 27.51 -17.35 0.40
N GLY A 17 26.27 -17.70 0.72
CA GLY A 17 25.52 -16.99 1.76
C GLY A 17 25.81 -17.66 3.12
N PRO A 18 25.93 -16.90 4.24
CA PRO A 18 25.78 -17.54 5.55
C PRO A 18 24.45 -18.31 5.56
N PRO A 19 24.35 -19.48 6.23
CA PRO A 19 23.05 -20.10 6.44
C PRO A 19 22.11 -19.04 7.02
N SER A 20 20.90 -18.92 6.48
CA SER A 20 19.86 -18.08 7.07
C SER A 20 19.87 -18.30 8.59
N PRO A 21 19.80 -17.23 9.41
CA PRO A 21 19.92 -17.34 10.85
C PRO A 21 19.05 -18.50 11.33
N ALA A 22 19.69 -19.38 12.09
CA ALA A 22 19.20 -20.69 12.46
C ALA A 22 17.70 -20.67 12.79
N SER A 23 17.01 -21.70 12.28
CA SER A 23 15.76 -22.25 12.79
C SER A 23 15.26 -21.58 14.07
N SER A 24 14.04 -21.02 14.02
CA SER A 24 13.31 -20.37 15.12
C SER A 24 12.99 -21.32 16.31
N VAL A 25 13.87 -22.27 16.61
CA VAL A 25 13.88 -23.08 17.82
C VAL A 25 14.43 -22.19 18.94
N GLY A 26 13.51 -21.66 19.77
CA GLY A 26 13.85 -20.87 20.96
C GLY A 26 13.45 -19.39 20.91
N SER A 27 12.88 -18.91 19.80
CA SER A 27 12.32 -17.55 19.75
C SER A 27 11.10 -17.47 20.67
N ARG A 28 11.26 -16.82 21.83
CA ARG A 28 10.13 -16.46 22.69
C ARG A 28 9.37 -15.33 22.02
N HIS A 29 8.27 -15.66 21.35
CA HIS A 29 7.31 -14.66 20.91
C HIS A 29 6.67 -14.05 22.17
N PRO A 30 6.45 -12.72 22.20
CA PRO A 30 5.68 -12.11 23.27
C PRO A 30 4.27 -12.70 23.29
N ASP A 31 3.61 -12.58 24.44
CA ASP A 31 2.22 -12.98 24.57
C ASP A 31 1.37 -12.18 23.58
N ASP A 32 0.34 -12.83 23.03
CA ASP A 32 -0.58 -12.17 22.10
C ASP A 32 -1.30 -11.03 22.81
N THR A 33 -1.17 -9.82 22.26
CA THR A 33 -1.84 -8.61 22.76
C THR A 33 -3.12 -8.30 21.99
N THR A 34 -3.55 -9.19 21.10
CA THR A 34 -4.82 -9.06 20.37
C THR A 34 -5.97 -9.14 21.37
N SER A 35 -6.85 -8.14 21.33
CA SER A 35 -7.98 -8.08 22.25
C SER A 35 -8.94 -9.24 21.96
N PRO A 36 -9.51 -9.91 22.98
CA PRO A 36 -10.54 -10.93 22.75
C PRO A 36 -11.80 -10.37 22.07
N SER A 37 -12.00 -9.05 22.11
CA SER A 37 -13.08 -8.37 21.35
C SER A 37 -12.87 -8.39 19.84
N ASP A 38 -11.66 -8.69 19.38
CA ASP A 38 -11.26 -8.73 17.97
C ASP A 38 -11.27 -10.15 17.40
N SER A 39 -11.77 -11.15 18.15
CA SER A 39 -11.89 -12.52 17.65
C SER A 39 -13.01 -12.65 16.62
N GLU A 40 -12.85 -13.60 15.69
CA GLU A 40 -13.83 -13.92 14.63
C GLU A 40 -15.18 -14.39 15.20
N ASP A 41 -15.20 -14.94 16.42
CA ASP A 41 -16.42 -15.31 17.13
C ASP A 41 -17.26 -14.10 17.58
N VAL A 42 -16.63 -12.93 17.69
CA VAL A 42 -17.24 -11.70 18.24
C VAL A 42 -17.49 -10.66 17.14
N LEU A 43 -16.57 -10.52 16.19
CA LEU A 43 -16.68 -9.59 15.06
C LEU A 43 -16.53 -10.35 13.74
N ASP A 44 -17.45 -10.11 12.82
CA ASP A 44 -17.25 -10.46 11.42
C ASP A 44 -16.21 -9.51 10.77
N ASP A 45 -15.71 -9.91 9.60
CA ASP A 45 -14.68 -9.17 8.85
C ASP A 45 -15.06 -7.71 8.60
N GLU A 46 -16.32 -7.45 8.28
CA GLU A 46 -16.83 -6.10 7.99
C GLU A 46 -16.79 -5.21 9.23
N ARG A 47 -17.25 -5.72 10.38
CA ARG A 47 -17.25 -4.97 11.64
C ARG A 47 -15.84 -4.78 12.19
N PHE A 48 -14.99 -5.79 12.04
CA PHE A 48 -13.57 -5.66 12.38
C PHE A 48 -12.93 -4.54 11.55
N SER A 49 -13.16 -4.54 10.24
CA SER A 49 -12.64 -3.50 9.33
C SER A 49 -13.16 -2.12 9.74
N MET A 50 -14.46 -1.97 9.95
CA MET A 50 -15.07 -0.69 10.37
C MET A 50 -14.50 -0.17 11.70
N LYS A 51 -14.33 -1.05 12.70
CA LYS A 51 -13.71 -0.71 13.99
C LYS A 51 -12.30 -0.15 13.79
N TRP A 52 -11.50 -0.78 12.94
CA TRP A 52 -10.13 -0.35 12.70
C TRP A 52 -10.06 0.92 11.84
N GLU A 53 -10.89 1.03 10.81
CA GLU A 53 -11.00 2.25 9.99
C GLU A 53 -11.39 3.46 10.83
N GLU A 54 -12.32 3.31 11.77
CA GLU A 54 -12.69 4.37 12.71
C GLU A 54 -11.53 4.72 13.65
N LYS A 55 -10.85 3.69 14.20
CA LYS A 55 -9.75 3.85 15.15
C LYS A 55 -8.54 4.54 14.53
N ILE A 56 -8.19 4.21 13.29
CA ILE A 56 -7.09 4.86 12.56
C ILE A 56 -7.54 6.19 11.92
N GLY A 57 -8.85 6.40 11.79
CA GLY A 57 -9.42 7.61 11.24
C GLY A 57 -9.15 7.80 9.75
N ILE A 58 -9.09 6.71 8.97
CA ILE A 58 -8.70 6.77 7.54
C ILE A 58 -9.64 7.64 6.70
N HIS A 59 -10.89 7.78 7.12
CA HIS A 59 -11.92 8.60 6.46
C HIS A 59 -11.99 10.03 7.00
N LYS A 60 -11.06 10.43 7.89
CA LYS A 60 -10.97 11.78 8.44
C LYS A 60 -9.79 12.51 7.80
N PRO A 61 -9.97 13.77 7.38
CA PRO A 61 -8.86 14.58 6.90
C PRO A 61 -7.83 14.74 8.02
N ARG A 62 -6.56 14.77 7.64
CA ARG A 62 -5.51 15.12 8.58
C ARG A 62 -5.63 16.59 9.01
N PRO A 63 -5.08 16.98 10.18
CA PRO A 63 -5.10 18.38 10.62
C PRO A 63 -4.53 19.36 9.59
N GLU A 64 -3.50 18.95 8.85
CA GLU A 64 -2.91 19.79 7.80
C GLU A 64 -3.86 19.98 6.62
N GLU A 65 -4.61 18.93 6.25
CA GLU A 65 -5.63 18.98 5.19
C GLU A 65 -6.83 19.82 5.64
N GLU A 66 -7.26 19.70 6.90
CA GLU A 66 -8.30 20.56 7.46
C GLU A 66 -7.91 22.03 7.41
N ALA A 67 -6.67 22.37 7.77
CA ALA A 67 -6.15 23.73 7.70
C ALA A 67 -6.11 24.25 6.26
N ALA A 68 -5.60 23.45 5.33
CA ALA A 68 -5.57 23.80 3.90
C ALA A 68 -6.97 23.96 3.30
N ASN A 69 -7.95 23.18 3.77
CA ASN A 69 -9.35 23.30 3.32
C ASN A 69 -10.05 24.55 3.87
N ARG A 70 -9.66 25.04 5.05
CA ARG A 70 -10.19 26.30 5.63
C ARG A 70 -9.68 27.53 4.91
N GLU A 71 -8.40 27.53 4.55
CA GLU A 71 -7.73 28.65 3.87
C GLU A 71 -7.05 28.17 2.57
N PRO A 72 -7.85 27.88 1.52
CA PRO A 72 -7.30 27.38 0.29
C PRO A 72 -6.52 28.47 -0.45
N LEU A 73 -5.30 28.16 -0.89
CA LEU A 73 -4.46 29.06 -1.69
C LEU A 73 -5.06 29.35 -3.08
N LEU A 74 -5.88 28.42 -3.59
CA LEU A 74 -6.56 28.54 -4.86
C LEU A 74 -8.07 28.49 -4.63
N VAL A 75 -8.76 29.52 -5.12
CA VAL A 75 -10.22 29.57 -5.06
C VAL A 75 -10.78 28.57 -6.06
N LYS A 76 -11.64 27.67 -5.59
CA LYS A 76 -12.38 26.77 -6.49
C LYS A 76 -13.28 27.63 -7.40
N PRO A 77 -13.17 27.50 -8.74
CA PRO A 77 -14.04 28.23 -9.64
C PRO A 77 -15.52 27.91 -9.37
N PRO A 78 -16.44 28.83 -9.68
CA PRO A 78 -17.86 28.56 -9.55
C PRO A 78 -18.28 27.33 -10.37
N PRO A 79 -19.26 26.54 -9.88
CA PRO A 79 -19.74 25.38 -10.61
C PRO A 79 -20.30 25.79 -11.99
N ASN A 80 -19.95 25.02 -13.02
CA ASN A 80 -20.25 25.22 -14.44
C ASN A 80 -19.63 26.46 -15.09
N SER A 81 -18.72 27.15 -14.41
CA SER A 81 -17.96 28.27 -14.98
C SER A 81 -17.09 27.82 -16.16
N PRO A 82 -16.79 28.70 -17.13
CA PRO A 82 -15.85 28.39 -18.20
C PRO A 82 -14.47 28.03 -17.64
N GLU A 83 -14.06 28.63 -16.52
CA GLU A 83 -12.82 28.32 -15.80
C GLU A 83 -12.79 26.86 -15.31
N GLU A 84 -13.88 26.35 -14.73
CA GLU A 84 -13.98 24.94 -14.30
C GLU A 84 -13.86 23.96 -15.48
N LYS A 85 -14.52 24.28 -16.61
CA LYS A 85 -14.47 23.45 -17.82
C LYS A 85 -13.07 23.36 -18.41
N CYS A 86 -12.32 24.44 -18.40
CA CYS A 86 -10.93 24.46 -18.87
C CYS A 86 -10.00 23.57 -18.03
N ILE A 87 -10.24 23.46 -16.71
CA ILE A 87 -9.45 22.61 -15.81
C ILE A 87 -9.73 21.11 -16.07
N LEU A 88 -11.00 20.74 -16.27
CA LEU A 88 -11.38 19.33 -16.51
C LEU A 88 -10.80 18.75 -17.81
N VAL A 89 -10.62 19.59 -18.84
CA VAL A 89 -10.13 19.14 -20.16
C VAL A 89 -8.67 18.67 -20.11
N ARG A 90 -7.85 19.24 -19.21
CA ARG A 90 -6.41 18.90 -19.11
C ARG A 90 -6.13 17.61 -18.32
N ALA A 91 -7.05 17.18 -17.45
CA ALA A 91 -6.95 15.93 -16.70
C ALA A 91 -7.29 14.68 -17.54
N ARG A 92 -7.82 14.86 -18.76
CA ARG A 92 -8.25 13.79 -19.67
C ARG A 92 -7.35 13.71 -20.90
N MET A 93 -6.04 13.84 -20.72
CA MET A 93 -5.07 13.51 -21.78
C MET A 93 -4.69 12.03 -21.65
N PRO A 94 -4.85 11.18 -22.69
CA PRO A 94 -4.30 9.83 -22.66
C PRO A 94 -2.77 9.89 -22.70
N GLU A 95 -2.12 9.11 -21.82
CA GLU A 95 -0.68 8.88 -21.81
C GLU A 95 -0.20 8.45 -23.21
N PRO A 96 0.88 9.04 -23.77
CA PRO A 96 1.41 8.62 -25.06
C PRO A 96 2.06 7.23 -24.93
N SER A 97 1.64 6.32 -25.82
CA SER A 97 2.24 4.99 -26.04
C SER A 97 3.65 5.05 -26.62
#